data_AF-A0A9Y4N633-F1
#
_entry.id   AF-A0A9Y4N633-F1
#
_cell.length_a   1.000
_cell.length_b   1.000
_cell.length_c   1.000
_cell.angle_alpha   90.00
_cell.angle_beta   90.00
_cell.angle_gamma   90.00
#
_symmetry.space_group_name_H-M   'P 1'
#
loop_
_entity.id
_entity.type
_entity.pdbx_description
1 polymer ?
#
loop_
_entity_poly.entity_id
_entity_poly.type
_entity_poly.pdbx_seq_one_letter_code
_entity_poly.pdbx_strand_id
1 'polypeptide(L)'
;MMKVSGRVPVCCVTLILVLTSVSAVQRLNSISDLKTVGFGQSVPTEALVLLHWFANTVTIDSYNMISLNFDPDNSDYGAHHYGNYEGLLDPLGNARYRYYTIGNIYQEGGMPLPPHVVRPRYEYAGRNRARIIVRVRQQNVGRQGLQIIDEVYITQHHENGHNWGTEYDPDHTYLVTTNLLRQIRQFPMNGDLRLLTDLRNRFGSRADDSQLRSIIKSWSDLACLGLLLFIVVQEGFYSSRLQYQSAATRRNSNDGWSNDCVIIAVLLLILALVALILGSISVHQA
;
A
#
# COMPACT_ATOMS: atom_id res chain seq x y z
N MET A 1 -54.11 -44.72 -4.30
CA MET A 1 -53.28 -44.53 -3.08
C MET A 1 -51.82 -44.38 -3.50
N MET A 2 -51.13 -43.40 -2.88
CA MET A 2 -49.76 -42.84 -3.03
C MET A 2 -48.65 -43.79 -3.56
N LYS A 3 -47.72 -43.44 -4.47
CA LYS A 3 -46.76 -42.32 -4.70
C LYS A 3 -45.45 -42.37 -3.86
N VAL A 4 -44.34 -42.34 -4.62
CA VAL A 4 -42.93 -41.96 -4.30
C VAL A 4 -42.05 -42.99 -3.58
N SER A 5 -40.99 -43.45 -4.25
CA SER A 5 -39.82 -44.10 -3.64
C SER A 5 -38.54 -43.28 -3.91
N GLY A 6 -38.02 -42.73 -2.81
CA GLY A 6 -36.61 -42.45 -2.49
C GLY A 6 -35.68 -41.78 -3.52
N ARG A 7 -35.56 -40.45 -3.47
CA ARG A 7 -34.32 -39.74 -3.85
C ARG A 7 -33.47 -39.52 -2.60
N VAL A 8 -32.22 -39.96 -2.66
CA VAL A 8 -31.17 -39.73 -1.65
C VAL A 8 -30.90 -38.22 -1.54
N PRO A 9 -31.03 -37.58 -0.37
CA PRO A 9 -30.59 -36.21 -0.21
C PRO A 9 -29.07 -36.22 -0.04
N VAL A 10 -28.36 -35.84 -1.10
CA VAL A 10 -26.96 -35.40 -1.05
C VAL A 10 -26.93 -34.11 -0.23
N CYS A 11 -26.74 -34.25 1.07
CA CYS A 11 -26.62 -33.15 2.05
C CYS A 11 -25.17 -33.00 2.52
N CYS A 12 -24.21 -33.14 1.61
CA CYS A 12 -22.82 -32.91 1.92
C CYS A 12 -22.15 -32.09 0.80
N VAL A 13 -21.62 -30.95 1.22
CA VAL A 13 -20.56 -30.16 0.58
C VAL A 13 -20.98 -29.17 -0.51
N THR A 14 -21.94 -28.30 -0.21
CA THR A 14 -21.80 -26.88 -0.61
C THR A 14 -21.44 -26.07 0.63
N LEU A 15 -20.26 -26.36 1.18
CA LEU A 15 -19.54 -25.43 2.05
C LEU A 15 -19.10 -24.28 1.13
N ILE A 16 -20.02 -23.35 0.88
CA ILE A 16 -19.68 -22.04 0.35
C ILE A 16 -18.89 -21.38 1.47
N LEU A 17 -17.58 -21.61 1.46
CA LEU A 17 -16.62 -20.72 2.09
C LEU A 17 -16.84 -19.36 1.43
N VAL A 18 -17.72 -18.55 2.02
CA VAL A 18 -17.69 -17.12 1.85
C VAL A 18 -16.38 -16.69 2.51
N LEU A 19 -15.28 -16.88 1.79
CA LEU A 19 -14.08 -16.08 1.96
C LEU A 19 -14.55 -14.68 1.62
N THR A 20 -15.09 -13.98 2.62
CA THR A 20 -14.97 -12.54 2.64
C THR A 20 -13.46 -12.33 2.62
N SER A 21 -12.92 -12.13 1.43
CA SER A 21 -11.56 -11.67 1.26
C SER A 21 -11.57 -10.27 1.86
N VAL A 22 -11.45 -10.19 3.18
CA VAL A 22 -10.88 -9.03 3.84
C VAL A 22 -9.49 -8.95 3.23
N SER A 23 -9.35 -8.14 2.18
CA SER A 23 -8.05 -7.80 1.66
C SER A 23 -7.37 -7.06 2.80
N ALA A 24 -6.53 -7.77 3.55
CA ALA A 24 -5.81 -7.18 4.65
C ALA A 24 -4.91 -6.10 4.04
N VAL A 25 -5.23 -4.83 4.30
CA VAL A 25 -4.44 -3.69 3.83
C VAL A 25 -2.99 -3.94 4.20
N GLN A 26 -2.09 -3.90 3.20
CA GLN A 26 -0.69 -4.23 3.42
C GLN A 26 -0.09 -3.27 4.45
N ARG A 27 0.60 -3.84 5.45
CA ARG A 27 1.18 -3.09 6.56
C ARG A 27 2.64 -2.74 6.27
N LEU A 28 2.97 -1.45 6.35
CA LEU A 28 4.33 -0.92 6.21
C LEU A 28 4.90 -0.62 7.58
N ASN A 29 5.91 -1.38 7.99
CA ASN A 29 6.47 -1.34 9.33
C ASN A 29 7.87 -0.73 9.42
N SER A 30 8.58 -0.59 8.30
CA SER A 30 9.97 -0.15 8.25
C SER A 30 10.31 0.58 6.95
N ILE A 31 11.43 1.32 6.94
CA ILE A 31 11.96 1.95 5.71
C ILE A 31 12.24 0.89 4.63
N SER A 32 12.58 -0.34 5.02
CA SER A 32 12.78 -1.44 4.08
C SER A 32 11.49 -1.79 3.34
N ASP A 33 10.34 -1.73 4.00
CA ASP A 33 9.04 -2.01 3.38
C ASP A 33 8.70 -0.92 2.35
N LEU A 34 9.09 0.34 2.60
CA LEU A 34 8.91 1.41 1.61
C LEU A 34 9.66 1.15 0.30
N LYS A 35 10.82 0.48 0.35
CA LYS A 35 11.58 0.13 -0.87
C LYS A 35 10.82 -0.82 -1.79
N THR A 36 9.85 -1.58 -1.27
CA THR A 36 9.06 -2.53 -2.06
C THR A 36 7.76 -1.97 -2.60
N VAL A 37 7.33 -0.79 -2.13
CA VAL A 37 6.05 -0.16 -2.53
C VAL A 37 6.07 0.36 -3.97
N GLY A 38 7.25 0.70 -4.52
CA GLY A 38 7.36 1.24 -5.88
C GLY A 38 7.14 2.75 -5.96
N PHE A 39 7.60 3.52 -4.96
CA PHE A 39 7.63 4.98 -5.05
C PHE A 39 8.43 5.45 -6.27
N GLY A 40 7.92 6.46 -6.98
CA GLY A 40 8.46 6.95 -8.25
C GLY A 40 8.16 6.05 -9.46
N GLN A 41 7.40 4.98 -9.27
CA GLN A 41 6.95 4.07 -10.34
C GLN A 41 5.42 4.02 -10.35
N SER A 42 4.82 3.18 -9.50
CA SER A 42 3.36 3.03 -9.38
C SER A 42 2.77 3.92 -8.30
N VAL A 43 3.58 4.28 -7.30
CA VAL A 43 3.22 5.23 -6.24
C VAL A 43 3.96 6.56 -6.46
N PRO A 44 3.26 7.71 -6.51
CA PRO A 44 3.88 9.01 -6.70
C PRO A 44 4.89 9.32 -5.58
N THR A 45 6.02 9.92 -5.94
CA THR A 45 7.07 10.27 -4.98
C THR A 45 6.58 11.25 -3.91
N GLU A 46 5.59 12.09 -4.24
CA GLU A 46 5.01 13.06 -3.31
C GLU A 46 4.31 12.38 -2.13
N ALA A 47 3.89 11.13 -2.28
CA ALA A 47 3.35 10.35 -1.17
C ALA A 47 4.41 10.16 -0.07
N LEU A 48 5.67 9.88 -0.43
CA LEU A 48 6.75 9.76 0.55
C LEU A 48 7.12 11.12 1.18
N VAL A 49 7.07 12.19 0.40
CA VAL A 49 7.30 13.56 0.92
C VAL A 49 6.20 13.94 1.91
N LEU A 50 4.94 13.65 1.59
CA LEU A 50 3.79 13.87 2.47
C LEU A 50 3.91 13.03 3.75
N LEU A 51 4.33 11.77 3.64
CA LEU A 51 4.54 10.88 4.79
C LEU A 51 5.68 11.37 5.69
N HIS A 52 6.77 11.86 5.11
CA HIS A 52 7.87 12.49 5.85
C HIS A 52 7.42 13.71 6.63
N TRP A 53 6.69 14.62 5.97
CA TRP A 53 6.10 15.78 6.62
C TRP A 53 5.17 15.36 7.76
N PHE A 54 4.26 14.41 7.52
CA PHE A 54 3.30 13.94 8.50
C PHE A 54 3.98 13.33 9.73
N ALA A 55 4.96 12.45 9.51
CA ALA A 55 5.73 11.82 10.59
C ALA A 55 6.43 12.85 11.48
N ASN A 56 6.91 13.95 10.90
CA ASN A 56 7.55 15.04 11.63
C ASN A 56 6.55 16.01 12.29
N THR A 57 5.31 16.05 11.83
CA THR A 57 4.25 16.97 12.31
C THR A 57 3.46 16.40 13.49
N VAL A 58 3.18 15.09 13.49
CA VAL A 58 2.39 14.46 14.56
C VAL A 58 3.19 14.25 15.84
N THR A 59 2.51 14.21 16.99
CA THR A 59 3.13 13.79 18.25
C THR A 59 3.01 12.27 18.39
N ILE A 60 4.09 11.61 18.81
CA ILE A 60 4.10 10.16 19.09
C ILE A 60 4.70 9.93 20.48
N ASP A 61 3.87 9.54 21.44
CA ASP A 61 4.30 9.35 22.82
C ASP A 61 5.02 8.00 23.04
N SER A 62 5.54 7.79 24.26
CA SER A 62 6.23 6.55 24.65
C SER A 62 5.37 5.30 24.58
N TYR A 63 4.04 5.44 24.54
CA TYR A 63 3.06 4.34 24.42
C TYR A 63 2.63 4.09 22.97
N ASN A 64 3.30 4.71 22.00
CA ASN A 64 2.99 4.63 20.56
C ASN A 64 1.65 5.25 20.17
N MET A 65 1.07 6.08 21.04
CA MET A 65 -0.14 6.83 20.74
C MET A 65 0.24 8.03 19.88
N ILE A 66 -0.49 8.21 18.78
CA ILE A 66 -0.26 9.29 17.83
C ILE A 66 -1.34 10.34 18.04
N SER A 67 -0.95 11.62 18.05
CA SER A 67 -1.90 12.72 18.05
C SER A 67 -1.60 13.76 16.99
N LEU A 68 -2.66 14.27 16.35
CA LEU A 68 -2.56 15.43 15.48
C LEU A 68 -2.33 16.68 16.34
N ASN A 69 -1.45 17.54 15.86
CA ASN A 69 -1.16 18.85 16.44
C ASN A 69 -1.97 19.97 15.78
N PHE A 70 -3.02 19.60 15.03
CA PHE A 70 -3.93 20.47 14.30
C PHE A 70 -5.33 19.84 14.29
N ASP A 71 -6.35 20.64 13.97
CA ASP A 71 -7.73 20.17 13.89
C ASP A 71 -8.08 19.87 12.42
N PRO A 72 -8.32 18.59 12.04
CA PRO A 72 -8.64 18.25 10.67
C PRO A 72 -10.02 18.78 10.22
N ASP A 73 -10.90 19.22 11.13
CA ASP A 73 -12.17 19.87 10.78
C ASP A 73 -11.98 21.30 10.24
N ASN A 74 -10.84 21.95 10.52
CA ASN A 74 -10.51 23.28 9.99
C ASN A 74 -9.91 23.24 8.57
N SER A 75 -9.88 22.06 7.96
CA SER A 75 -9.20 21.81 6.68
C SER A 75 -7.70 22.12 6.67
N ASP A 76 -7.06 22.17 7.85
CA ASP A 76 -5.62 22.33 7.98
C ASP A 76 -4.88 21.27 7.18
N TYR A 77 -3.87 21.69 6.42
CA TYR A 77 -3.03 20.85 5.56
C TYR A 77 -3.81 20.07 4.50
N GLY A 78 -4.94 20.65 4.08
CA GLY A 78 -5.86 20.08 3.12
C GLY A 78 -6.67 18.90 3.66
N ALA A 79 -6.85 18.86 4.99
CA ALA A 79 -7.63 17.83 5.63
C ALA A 79 -9.12 17.94 5.32
N HIS A 80 -9.81 16.81 5.25
CA HIS A 80 -11.27 16.76 5.21
C HIS A 80 -11.79 15.35 5.57
N HIS A 81 -13.06 15.27 5.95
CA HIS A 81 -13.71 14.01 6.27
C HIS A 81 -13.66 13.02 5.09
N TYR A 82 -13.34 11.76 5.36
CA TYR A 82 -13.35 10.68 4.39
C TYR A 82 -14.43 9.66 4.76
N GLY A 83 -15.43 9.51 3.88
CA GLY A 83 -16.60 8.67 4.14
C GLY A 83 -16.38 7.17 3.94
N ASN A 84 -15.30 6.77 3.24
CA ASN A 84 -15.02 5.38 2.91
C ASN A 84 -16.19 4.66 2.22
N TYR A 85 -16.83 5.35 1.28
CA TYR A 85 -18.01 4.84 0.56
C TYR A 85 -17.67 3.73 -0.42
N GLU A 86 -16.43 3.74 -0.92
CA GLU A 86 -15.84 2.71 -1.78
C GLU A 86 -15.49 1.42 -1.02
N GLY A 87 -15.56 1.43 0.32
CA GLY A 87 -15.22 0.27 1.14
C GLY A 87 -13.73 -0.08 1.13
N LEU A 88 -12.85 0.91 0.93
CA LEU A 88 -11.39 0.72 0.94
C LEU A 88 -10.87 0.27 2.31
N LEU A 89 -11.39 0.86 3.38
CA LEU A 89 -11.02 0.60 4.77
C LEU A 89 -12.15 -0.12 5.50
N ASP A 90 -11.84 -0.64 6.70
CA ASP A 90 -12.86 -1.24 7.55
C ASP A 90 -13.97 -0.23 7.89
N PRO A 91 -15.25 -0.60 7.73
CA PRO A 91 -16.37 0.25 8.12
C PRO A 91 -16.31 0.61 9.60
N LEU A 92 -16.58 1.88 9.91
CA LEU A 92 -16.65 2.34 11.29
C LEU A 92 -17.97 1.89 11.91
N GLY A 93 -17.96 0.77 12.64
CA GLY A 93 -19.15 0.27 13.35
C GLY A 93 -19.57 1.12 14.55
N ASN A 94 -18.86 2.22 14.85
CA ASN A 94 -19.09 3.06 16.01
C ASN A 94 -18.96 4.54 15.62
N ALA A 95 -19.96 5.35 15.99
CA ALA A 95 -19.95 6.80 15.80
C ALA A 95 -18.72 7.50 16.43
N ARG A 96 -18.05 6.85 17.39
CA ARG A 96 -16.85 7.33 18.07
C ARG A 96 -15.58 7.39 17.21
N TYR A 97 -15.63 7.04 15.94
CA TYR A 97 -14.48 7.12 15.05
C TYR A 97 -14.87 7.86 13.78
N ARG A 98 -13.90 8.55 13.18
CA ARG A 98 -14.03 9.21 11.87
C ARG A 98 -12.75 9.05 11.09
N TYR A 99 -12.86 8.82 9.79
CA TYR A 99 -11.69 8.93 8.92
C TYR A 99 -11.57 10.35 8.39
N TYR A 100 -10.34 10.84 8.32
CA TYR A 100 -9.98 12.07 7.62
C TYR A 100 -8.89 11.75 6.61
N THR A 101 -8.95 12.39 5.46
CA THR A 101 -7.85 12.41 4.50
C THR A 101 -7.09 13.73 4.63
N ILE A 102 -5.78 13.71 4.40
CA ILE A 102 -4.85 14.83 4.52
C ILE A 102 -3.99 14.87 3.26
N GLY A 103 -3.57 16.07 2.83
CA GLY A 103 -2.65 16.21 1.70
C GLY A 103 -3.29 16.75 0.41
N ASN A 104 -4.56 17.16 0.43
CA ASN A 104 -5.17 17.77 -0.74
C ASN A 104 -4.72 19.23 -0.91
N ILE A 105 -3.82 19.51 -1.85
CA ILE A 105 -3.30 20.87 -2.06
C ILE A 105 -4.34 21.87 -2.60
N TYR A 106 -5.48 21.38 -3.10
CA TYR A 106 -6.58 22.22 -3.60
C TYR A 106 -7.65 22.49 -2.54
N GLN A 107 -7.53 21.88 -1.36
CA GLN A 107 -8.45 22.11 -0.27
C GLN A 107 -8.08 23.44 0.40
N GLU A 108 -8.97 24.43 0.29
CA GLU A 108 -8.88 25.66 1.05
C GLU A 108 -9.16 25.36 2.52
N GLY A 109 -8.31 25.85 3.42
CA GLY A 109 -8.35 25.54 4.84
C GLY A 109 -7.48 26.46 5.68
N GLY A 110 -7.47 26.25 7.00
CA GLY A 110 -6.82 27.15 7.95
C GLY A 110 -5.30 27.27 7.78
N MET A 111 -4.62 26.16 7.51
CA MET A 111 -3.16 26.11 7.38
C MET A 111 -2.72 25.42 6.08
N PRO A 112 -1.83 26.04 5.28
CA PRO A 112 -1.32 25.41 4.05
C PRO A 112 -0.26 24.34 4.36
N LEU A 113 -0.16 23.35 3.47
CA LEU A 113 0.99 22.42 3.47
C LEU A 113 2.31 23.18 3.24
N PRO A 114 3.42 22.75 3.86
CA PRO A 114 4.71 23.42 3.67
C PRO A 114 5.16 23.43 2.21
N PRO A 115 5.96 24.44 1.78
CA PRO A 115 6.36 24.60 0.38
C PRO A 115 7.03 23.36 -0.24
N HIS A 116 7.82 22.59 0.53
CA HIS A 116 8.51 21.40 0.04
C HIS A 116 7.56 20.21 -0.23
N VAL A 117 6.34 20.24 0.30
CA VAL A 117 5.30 19.23 0.04
C VAL A 117 4.45 19.62 -1.18
N VAL A 118 4.12 20.90 -1.33
CA VAL A 118 3.24 21.40 -2.41
C VAL A 118 3.99 21.63 -3.72
N ARG A 119 5.26 22.05 -3.63
CA ARG A 119 6.15 22.28 -4.78
C ARG A 119 7.38 21.40 -4.63
N PRO A 120 7.23 20.08 -4.74
CA PRO A 120 8.38 19.19 -4.81
C PRO A 120 9.22 19.56 -6.05
N ARG A 121 10.49 19.15 -6.05
CA ARG A 121 11.36 19.34 -7.24
C ARG A 121 10.67 18.78 -8.48
N TYR A 122 10.94 19.35 -9.64
CA TYR A 122 10.29 18.98 -10.92
C TYR A 122 10.32 17.46 -11.20
N GLU A 123 11.42 16.79 -10.83
CA GLU A 123 11.61 15.34 -10.97
C GLU A 123 10.63 14.50 -10.11
N TYR A 124 10.00 15.11 -9.12
CA TYR A 124 9.05 14.52 -8.18
C TYR A 124 7.75 15.33 -8.14
N ALA A 125 7.36 15.93 -9.25
CA ALA A 125 6.10 16.68 -9.36
C ALA A 125 4.98 15.73 -9.79
N GLY A 126 3.98 15.57 -8.92
CA GLY A 126 2.83 14.70 -9.14
C GLY A 126 1.51 15.46 -9.24
N ARG A 127 0.45 14.75 -9.64
CA ARG A 127 -0.89 15.32 -9.92
C ARG A 127 -1.75 15.52 -8.65
N ASN A 128 -1.14 15.81 -7.49
CA ASN A 128 -1.86 15.89 -6.20
C ASN A 128 -2.69 14.62 -5.90
N ARG A 129 -2.13 13.44 -6.20
CA ARG A 129 -2.82 12.15 -6.05
C ARG A 129 -2.68 11.55 -4.66
N ALA A 130 -1.55 11.79 -4.00
CA ALA A 130 -1.20 11.17 -2.73
C ALA A 130 -2.03 11.71 -1.56
N ARG A 131 -2.44 10.82 -0.65
CA ARG A 131 -3.14 11.18 0.58
C ARG A 131 -2.64 10.37 1.76
N ILE A 132 -2.78 10.95 2.95
CA ILE A 132 -2.73 10.23 4.21
C ILE A 132 -4.14 10.15 4.75
N ILE A 133 -4.62 8.94 5.06
CA ILE A 133 -5.88 8.75 5.78
C ILE A 133 -5.57 8.46 7.24
N VAL A 134 -6.26 9.13 8.16
CA VAL A 134 -6.15 8.89 9.60
C VAL A 134 -7.50 8.54 10.18
N ARG A 135 -7.53 7.60 11.13
CA ARG A 135 -8.72 7.33 11.93
C ARG A 135 -8.64 8.10 13.26
N VAL A 136 -9.47 9.11 13.41
CA VAL A 136 -9.57 9.96 14.61
C VAL A 136 -10.62 9.40 15.56
N ARG A 137 -10.30 9.38 16.86
CA ARG A 137 -11.25 9.02 17.93
C ARG A 137 -12.11 10.23 18.32
N GLN A 138 -13.42 10.18 18.04
CA GLN A 138 -14.42 11.24 18.21
C GLN A 138 -14.47 11.88 19.60
N GLN A 139 -14.07 11.16 20.66
CA GLN A 139 -13.98 11.76 22.01
C GLN A 139 -13.09 13.02 22.07
N ASN A 140 -12.29 13.26 21.04
CA ASN A 140 -11.41 14.42 20.92
C ASN A 140 -11.88 15.45 19.88
N VAL A 141 -12.82 15.12 18.99
CA VAL A 141 -13.23 15.99 17.86
C VAL A 141 -13.90 17.27 18.38
N GLY A 142 -13.47 18.43 17.87
CA GLY A 142 -13.98 19.75 18.26
C GLY A 142 -13.58 20.24 19.67
N ARG A 143 -12.73 19.50 20.39
CA ARG A 143 -12.09 19.99 21.62
C ARG A 143 -10.78 20.68 21.25
N GLN A 144 -10.40 21.73 21.97
CA GLN A 144 -9.09 22.41 21.88
C GLN A 144 -7.90 21.50 22.30
N GLY A 145 -8.09 20.18 22.36
CA GLY A 145 -7.09 19.19 22.76
C GLY A 145 -6.57 18.38 21.57
N LEU A 146 -5.45 17.72 21.77
CA LEU A 146 -4.78 16.88 20.78
C LEU A 146 -5.73 15.77 20.26
N GLN A 147 -5.93 15.71 18.93
CA GLN A 147 -6.76 14.67 18.31
C GLN A 147 -6.01 13.35 18.27
N ILE A 148 -6.47 12.34 19.01
CA ILE A 148 -5.80 11.03 19.02
C ILE A 148 -6.24 10.20 17.81
N ILE A 149 -5.26 9.67 17.09
CA ILE A 149 -5.44 8.75 15.96
C ILE A 149 -4.90 7.36 16.29
N ASP A 150 -5.58 6.32 15.83
CA ASP A 150 -5.17 4.92 16.07
C ASP A 150 -4.75 4.17 14.81
N GLU A 151 -5.12 4.67 13.63
CA GLU A 151 -4.66 4.15 12.34
C GLU A 151 -4.22 5.27 11.41
N VAL A 152 -3.16 4.98 10.64
CA VAL A 152 -2.59 5.87 9.62
C VAL A 152 -2.41 5.06 8.36
N TYR A 153 -2.93 5.55 7.25
CA TYR A 153 -2.78 4.94 5.95
C TYR A 153 -2.13 5.92 4.99
N ILE A 154 -1.37 5.40 4.04
CA ILE A 154 -0.93 6.15 2.86
C ILE A 154 -1.62 5.56 1.63
N THR A 155 -2.15 6.43 0.77
CA THR A 155 -2.90 6.04 -0.42
C THR A 155 -2.71 7.04 -1.56
N GLN A 156 -3.31 6.75 -2.71
CA GLN A 156 -3.34 7.60 -3.88
C GLN A 156 -4.69 7.51 -4.60
N HIS A 157 -5.05 8.55 -5.36
CA HIS A 157 -6.07 8.41 -6.39
C HIS A 157 -5.56 7.60 -7.59
N HIS A 158 -6.47 6.95 -8.33
CA HIS A 158 -6.15 6.28 -9.59
C HIS A 158 -5.54 7.24 -10.64
N GLU A 159 -4.75 6.69 -11.57
CA GLU A 159 -4.01 7.47 -12.58
C GLU A 159 -4.89 8.04 -13.69
N ASN A 160 -5.93 7.31 -14.09
CA ASN A 160 -6.82 7.63 -15.21
C ASN A 160 -8.19 8.11 -14.71
N GLY A 161 -8.26 9.37 -14.28
CA GLY A 161 -9.51 10.02 -13.86
C GLY A 161 -10.46 10.33 -15.02
N HIS A 162 -10.90 9.32 -15.78
CA HIS A 162 -11.82 9.53 -16.90
C HIS A 162 -13.28 9.17 -16.63
N ASN A 163 -13.65 8.58 -15.49
CA ASN A 163 -15.06 8.46 -15.05
C ASN A 163 -15.26 8.13 -13.55
N TRP A 164 -14.23 7.77 -12.77
CA TRP A 164 -14.32 7.39 -11.34
C TRP A 164 -13.61 8.39 -10.40
N GLY A 165 -13.56 9.65 -10.81
CA GLY A 165 -12.74 10.70 -10.21
C GLY A 165 -13.15 11.00 -8.76
N THR A 166 -12.45 10.39 -7.80
CA THR A 166 -12.24 10.74 -6.38
C THR A 166 -11.87 9.51 -5.57
N GLU A 167 -12.08 8.30 -6.09
CA GLU A 167 -11.77 7.06 -5.38
C GLU A 167 -10.26 6.88 -5.16
N TYR A 168 -9.94 6.22 -4.05
CA TYR A 168 -8.60 5.81 -3.71
C TYR A 168 -8.28 4.42 -4.24
N ASP A 169 -7.03 4.24 -4.64
CA ASP A 169 -6.53 3.02 -5.26
C ASP A 169 -6.25 1.94 -4.19
N PRO A 170 -7.03 0.84 -4.15
CA PRO A 170 -6.87 -0.20 -3.14
C PRO A 170 -5.54 -0.95 -3.27
N ASP A 171 -5.00 -1.08 -4.49
CA ASP A 171 -3.71 -1.76 -4.73
C ASP A 171 -2.52 -0.93 -4.21
N HIS A 172 -2.74 0.37 -4.00
CA HIS A 172 -1.74 1.31 -3.53
C HIS A 172 -2.18 2.01 -2.23
N THR A 173 -2.90 1.27 -1.38
CA THR A 173 -3.25 1.69 -0.03
C THR A 173 -2.54 0.83 1.01
N TYR A 174 -1.86 1.48 1.95
CA TYR A 174 -1.02 0.80 2.92
C TYR A 174 -1.22 1.32 4.33
N LEU A 175 -1.30 0.42 5.31
CA LEU A 175 -1.36 0.73 6.73
C LEU A 175 0.05 1.03 7.25
N VAL A 176 0.28 2.27 7.68
CA VAL A 176 1.56 2.75 8.19
C VAL A 176 1.64 2.52 9.69
N THR A 177 2.69 1.85 10.16
CA THR A 177 2.88 1.65 11.61
C THR A 177 3.57 2.83 12.28
N THR A 178 3.36 2.96 13.59
CA THR A 178 4.12 3.90 14.43
C THR A 178 5.63 3.66 14.37
N ASN A 179 6.06 2.40 14.20
CA ASN A 179 7.49 2.08 14.04
C ASN A 179 8.06 2.70 12.76
N LEU A 180 7.32 2.61 11.65
CA LEU A 180 7.72 3.27 10.41
C LEU A 180 7.78 4.79 10.59
N LEU A 181 6.76 5.42 11.18
CA LEU A 181 6.78 6.86 11.45
C LEU A 181 7.99 7.28 12.30
N ARG A 182 8.36 6.49 13.32
CA ARG A 182 9.56 6.74 14.13
C ARG A 182 10.86 6.60 13.34
N GLN A 183 10.94 5.67 12.39
CA GLN A 183 12.10 5.56 11.49
C GLN A 183 12.19 6.76 10.56
N ILE A 184 11.07 7.20 9.97
CA ILE A 184 11.02 8.37 9.11
C ILE A 184 11.44 9.63 9.87
N ARG A 185 11.03 9.80 11.14
CA ARG A 185 11.47 10.92 12.00
C ARG A 185 12.98 10.97 12.27
N GLN A 186 13.71 9.87 12.08
CA GLN A 186 15.18 9.92 12.18
C GLN A 186 15.81 10.69 11.01
N PHE A 187 15.06 10.92 9.94
CA PHE A 187 15.41 11.84 8.86
C PHE A 187 14.76 13.19 9.14
N PRO A 188 15.44 14.14 9.84
CA PRO A 188 14.96 15.53 9.92
C PRO A 188 14.91 16.19 8.53
N MET A 189 14.57 17.47 8.45
CA MET A 189 14.60 18.19 7.16
C MET A 189 16.05 18.29 6.63
N ASN A 190 16.92 18.93 7.40
CA ASN A 190 18.33 19.14 7.06
C ASN A 190 19.25 18.17 7.80
N GLY A 191 20.45 17.95 7.28
CA GLY A 191 21.51 17.21 7.93
C GLY A 191 22.87 17.51 7.33
N ASP A 192 23.92 17.39 8.15
CA ASP A 192 25.30 17.43 7.69
C ASP A 192 25.76 16.06 7.16
N LEU A 193 26.99 16.01 6.63
CA LEU A 193 27.57 14.78 6.10
C LEU A 193 27.64 13.66 7.14
N ARG A 194 27.89 13.99 8.40
CA ARG A 194 27.96 13.00 9.48
C ARG A 194 26.59 12.37 9.71
N LEU A 195 25.53 13.18 9.87
CA LEU A 195 24.18 12.67 10.05
C LEU A 195 23.71 11.83 8.87
N LEU A 196 23.94 12.29 7.64
CA LEU A 196 23.59 11.51 6.44
C LEU A 196 24.36 10.19 6.38
N THR A 197 25.63 10.17 6.79
CA THR A 197 26.45 8.96 6.88
C THR A 197 25.88 7.97 7.90
N ASP A 198 25.50 8.47 9.07
CA ASP A 198 24.90 7.65 10.13
C ASP A 198 23.54 7.08 9.69
N LEU A 199 22.69 7.87 9.05
CA LEU A 199 21.40 7.44 8.50
C LEU A 199 21.57 6.42 7.38
N ARG A 200 22.48 6.69 6.42
CA ARG A 200 22.81 5.76 5.34
C ARG A 200 23.19 4.39 5.92
N ASN A 201 24.13 4.35 6.86
CA ASN A 201 24.62 3.11 7.46
C ASN A 201 23.51 2.40 8.24
N ARG A 202 22.74 3.15 9.04
CA ARG A 202 21.63 2.63 9.85
C ARG A 202 20.55 1.95 9.02
N PHE A 203 20.21 2.52 7.86
CA PHE A 203 19.15 2.01 6.98
C PHE A 203 19.67 1.20 5.79
N GLY A 204 20.95 0.79 5.84
CA GLY A 204 21.55 -0.12 4.86
C GLY A 204 21.57 0.43 3.43
N SER A 205 21.72 1.74 3.28
CA SER A 205 21.78 2.38 1.97
C SER A 205 23.14 2.15 1.31
N ARG A 206 23.11 1.99 -0.01
CA ARG A 206 24.30 1.80 -0.87
C ARG A 206 24.93 3.11 -1.32
N ALA A 207 24.46 4.26 -0.83
CA ALA A 207 24.98 5.57 -1.21
C ALA A 207 26.47 5.73 -0.87
N ASP A 208 27.32 6.09 -1.82
CA ASP A 208 28.70 6.44 -1.53
C ASP A 208 28.85 7.88 -0.99
N ASP A 209 30.03 8.23 -0.49
CA ASP A 209 30.28 9.56 0.09
C ASP A 209 30.15 10.71 -0.93
N SER A 210 30.38 10.43 -2.22
CA SER A 210 30.18 11.40 -3.30
C SER A 210 28.69 11.67 -3.50
N GLN A 211 27.87 10.62 -3.50
CA GLN A 211 26.42 10.71 -3.55
C GLN A 211 25.86 11.46 -2.35
N LEU A 212 26.37 11.22 -1.13
CA LEU A 212 25.95 11.98 0.06
C LEU A 212 26.28 13.48 -0.07
N ARG A 213 27.48 13.83 -0.55
CA ARG A 213 27.86 15.23 -0.80
C ARG A 213 26.99 15.87 -1.88
N SER A 214 26.65 15.12 -2.93
CA SER A 214 25.74 15.57 -3.98
C SER A 214 24.34 15.83 -3.45
N ILE A 215 23.84 14.94 -2.57
CA ILE A 215 22.55 15.11 -1.89
C ILE A 215 22.57 16.39 -1.06
N ILE A 216 23.59 16.61 -0.21
CA ILE A 216 23.70 17.83 0.61
C ILE A 216 23.71 19.08 -0.27
N LYS A 217 24.53 19.09 -1.32
CA LYS A 217 24.65 20.22 -2.24
C LYS A 217 23.33 20.52 -2.96
N SER A 218 22.63 19.47 -3.39
CA SER A 218 21.40 19.62 -4.18
C SER A 218 20.23 20.00 -3.28
N TRP A 219 20.03 19.27 -2.20
CA TRP A 219 18.85 19.38 -1.35
C TRP A 219 18.97 20.48 -0.30
N SER A 220 20.19 20.97 -0.01
CA SER A 220 20.44 22.03 0.97
C SER A 220 19.73 21.72 2.30
N ASP A 221 18.74 22.52 2.70
CA ASP A 221 18.02 22.36 3.97
C ASP A 221 17.07 21.16 4.00
N LEU A 222 17.00 20.40 2.92
CA LEU A 222 16.22 19.18 2.77
C LEU A 222 17.13 17.94 2.60
N ALA A 223 18.42 18.02 2.95
CA ALA A 223 19.39 16.96 2.71
C ALA A 223 18.98 15.59 3.27
N CYS A 224 18.39 15.54 4.47
CA CYS A 224 17.93 14.28 5.06
C CYS A 224 16.67 13.74 4.36
N LEU A 225 15.75 14.60 3.93
CA LEU A 225 14.63 14.19 3.05
C LEU A 225 15.15 13.67 1.71
N GLY A 226 16.15 14.33 1.12
CA GLY A 226 16.81 13.90 -0.11
C GLY A 226 17.45 12.53 0.02
N LEU A 227 18.10 12.25 1.15
CA LEU A 227 18.63 10.91 1.44
C LEU A 227 17.51 9.88 1.59
N LEU A 228 16.43 10.18 2.31
CA LEU A 228 15.29 9.28 2.43
C LEU A 228 14.70 8.92 1.06
N LEU A 229 14.54 9.91 0.18
CA LEU A 229 14.07 9.71 -1.19
C LEU A 229 15.04 8.86 -2.01
N PHE A 230 16.35 9.09 -1.90
CA PHE A 230 17.36 8.25 -2.54
C PHE A 230 17.23 6.78 -2.09
N ILE A 231 17.11 6.55 -0.78
CA ILE A 231 16.99 5.21 -0.18
C ILE A 231 15.73 4.49 -0.65
N VAL A 232 14.60 5.18 -0.74
CA VAL A 232 13.31 4.53 -1.03
C VAL A 232 13.04 4.46 -2.53
N VAL A 233 13.23 5.55 -3.26
CA VAL A 233 12.88 5.65 -4.68
C VAL A 233 13.96 5.01 -5.55
N GLN A 234 15.22 5.43 -5.39
CA GLN A 234 16.29 4.99 -6.28
C GLN A 234 16.72 3.55 -5.97
N GLU A 235 16.97 3.20 -4.70
CA GLU A 235 17.32 1.81 -4.36
C GLU A 235 16.13 0.84 -4.46
N GLY A 236 14.91 1.34 -4.24
CA GLY A 236 13.68 0.59 -4.49
C GLY A 236 13.57 0.19 -5.95
N PHE A 237 13.81 1.12 -6.88
CA PHE A 237 13.81 0.83 -8.33
C PHE A 237 14.78 -0.29 -8.71
N TYR A 238 16.01 -0.28 -8.19
CA TYR A 238 16.97 -1.36 -8.45
C TYR A 238 16.51 -2.70 -7.88
N SER A 239 15.95 -2.70 -6.66
CA SER A 239 15.43 -3.91 -6.02
C SER A 239 14.29 -4.53 -6.80
N SER A 240 13.30 -3.73 -7.23
CA SER A 240 12.19 -4.19 -8.06
C SER A 240 12.68 -4.77 -9.38
N ARG A 241 13.60 -4.09 -10.07
CA ARG A 241 14.15 -4.57 -11.35
C ARG A 241 14.85 -5.92 -11.24
N LEU A 242 15.64 -6.13 -10.18
CA LEU A 242 16.32 -7.41 -9.94
C LEU A 242 15.32 -8.54 -9.66
N GLN A 243 14.24 -8.26 -8.93
CA GLN A 243 13.16 -9.22 -8.70
C GLN A 243 12.44 -9.60 -9.98
N TYR A 244 12.07 -8.61 -10.81
CA TYR A 244 11.46 -8.86 -12.13
C TYR A 244 12.36 -9.70 -13.04
N GLN A 245 13.65 -9.36 -13.12
CA GLN A 245 14.61 -10.13 -13.92
C GLN A 245 14.74 -11.57 -13.42
N SER A 246 14.84 -11.77 -12.11
CA SER A 246 14.92 -13.11 -11.50
C SER A 246 13.65 -13.94 -11.73
N ALA A 247 12.47 -13.31 -11.66
CA ALA A 247 11.19 -13.96 -11.93
C ALA A 247 11.03 -14.33 -13.42
N ALA A 248 11.49 -13.48 -14.34
CA ALA A 248 11.52 -13.77 -15.76
C ALA A 248 12.47 -14.93 -16.10
N THR A 249 13.66 -14.97 -15.49
CA THR A 249 14.60 -16.10 -15.64
C THR A 249 14.02 -17.41 -15.10
N ARG A 250 13.33 -17.37 -13.95
CA ARG A 250 12.64 -18.56 -13.41
C ARG A 250 11.47 -19.03 -14.29
N ARG A 251 10.69 -18.12 -14.87
CA ARG A 251 9.61 -18.48 -15.82
C ARG A 251 10.17 -19.15 -17.06
N ASN A 252 11.21 -18.60 -17.67
CA ASN A 252 11.86 -19.22 -18.83
C ASN A 252 12.50 -20.59 -18.51
N SER A 253 12.75 -20.90 -17.23
CA SER A 253 13.27 -22.20 -16.79
C SER A 253 12.17 -23.26 -16.58
N ASN A 254 10.91 -22.83 -16.48
CA ASN A 254 9.75 -23.67 -16.15
C ASN A 254 8.82 -23.90 -17.35
N ASP A 255 9.22 -23.53 -18.57
CA ASP A 255 8.47 -23.81 -19.80
C ASP A 255 8.61 -25.28 -20.29
N GLY A 256 9.25 -26.14 -19.49
CA GLY A 256 9.07 -27.58 -19.60
C GLY A 256 7.78 -27.98 -18.89
N TRP A 257 6.79 -28.49 -19.64
CA TRP A 257 5.56 -29.04 -19.04
C TRP A 257 5.93 -29.93 -17.86
N SER A 258 5.39 -29.62 -16.67
CA SER A 258 5.57 -30.50 -15.50
C SER A 258 5.20 -31.93 -15.91
N ASN A 259 6.06 -32.89 -15.57
CA ASN A 259 5.83 -34.31 -15.84
C ASN A 259 4.44 -34.75 -15.36
N ASP A 260 3.90 -34.11 -14.31
CA ASP A 260 2.57 -34.36 -13.77
C ASP A 260 1.45 -33.97 -14.75
N CYS A 261 1.58 -32.86 -15.47
CA CYS A 261 0.60 -32.42 -16.47
C CYS A 261 0.58 -33.34 -17.69
N VAL A 262 1.76 -33.82 -18.11
CA VAL A 262 1.88 -34.80 -19.20
C VAL A 262 1.25 -36.14 -18.79
N ILE A 263 1.54 -36.60 -17.57
CA ILE A 263 0.97 -37.85 -17.03
C ILE A 263 -0.56 -37.76 -16.91
N ILE A 264 -1.10 -36.64 -16.41
CA ILE A 264 -2.54 -36.41 -16.31
C ILE A 264 -3.20 -36.39 -17.69
N ALA A 265 -2.60 -35.70 -18.67
CA ALA A 265 -3.14 -35.66 -20.04
C ALA A 265 -3.16 -37.05 -20.69
N VAL A 266 -2.10 -37.85 -20.50
CA VAL A 266 -2.02 -39.23 -21.00
C VAL A 266 -3.07 -40.13 -20.33
N LEU A 267 -3.26 -40.02 -19.01
CA LEU A 267 -4.28 -40.78 -18.28
C LEU A 267 -5.71 -40.44 -18.74
N LEU A 268 -6.00 -39.16 -18.98
CA LEU A 268 -7.31 -38.72 -19.48
C LEU A 268 -7.57 -39.25 -20.90
N LEU A 269 -6.54 -39.32 -21.75
CA LEU A 269 -6.65 -39.82 -23.11
C LEU A 269 -6.85 -41.34 -23.14
N ILE A 270 -6.18 -42.09 -22.25
CA ILE A 270 -6.40 -43.52 -22.07
C ILE A 270 -7.83 -43.79 -21.57
N LEU A 271 -8.33 -43.03 -20.58
CA LEU A 271 -9.68 -43.18 -20.06
C LEU A 271 -10.75 -42.89 -21.13
N ALA A 272 -10.53 -41.90 -21.99
CA ALA A 272 -11.43 -41.60 -23.10
C ALA A 272 -11.47 -42.75 -24.14
N LEU A 273 -10.31 -43.34 -24.46
CA LEU A 273 -10.21 -44.51 -25.34
C LEU A 273 -10.93 -45.74 -24.75
N VAL A 274 -10.76 -46.00 -23.45
CA VAL A 274 -11.45 -47.10 -22.77
C VAL A 274 -12.98 -46.89 -22.79
N ALA A 275 -13.45 -45.66 -22.57
CA ALA A 275 -14.87 -45.33 -22.63
C ALA A 275 -15.45 -45.52 -24.04
N LEU A 276 -14.72 -45.17 -25.10
CA LEU A 276 -15.13 -45.39 -26.48
C LEU A 276 -15.21 -46.88 -26.85
N ILE A 277 -14.25 -47.69 -26.39
CA ILE A 277 -14.25 -49.14 -26.62
C ILE A 277 -15.43 -49.80 -25.88
N LEU A 278 -15.66 -49.45 -24.62
CA LEU A 278 -16.78 -49.98 -23.83
C LEU A 278 -18.14 -49.55 -24.37
N GLY A 279 -18.26 -48.30 -24.85
CA GLY A 279 -19.46 -47.80 -25.51
C GLY A 279 -19.77 -48.52 -26.82
N SER A 280 -18.73 -48.93 -27.56
CA SER A 280 -18.89 -49.66 -28.82
C SER A 280 -19.31 -51.13 -28.62
N ILE A 281 -18.90 -51.74 -27.50
CA ILE A 281 -19.30 -53.12 -27.15
C ILE A 281 -20.77 -53.17 -26.69
N SER A 282 -21.26 -52.10 -26.05
CA SER A 282 -22.63 -52.02 -25.54
C SER A 282 -23.71 -51.84 -26.63
N VAL A 283 -23.32 -51.55 -27.88
CA VAL A 283 -24.23 -51.40 -29.03
C VAL A 283 -24.46 -52.72 -29.79
N HIS A 284 -23.66 -53.76 -29.51
CA HIS A 284 -23.76 -55.06 -30.21
C HIS A 284 -24.47 -56.18 -29.44
N GLN A 285 -25.15 -55.89 -28.33
CA GLN A 285 -25.98 -56.86 -27.58
C GLN A 285 -27.45 -56.44 -27.39
N ALA A 286 -28.00 -55.66 -28.32
CA ALA A 286 -29.44 -55.42 -28.44
C ALA A 286 -29.95 -55.90 -29.80
#